data_AF-B0E507-F1
#
_entry.id   AF-B0E507-F1
#
_cell.length_a   1.000
_cell.length_b   1.000
_cell.length_c   1.000
_cell.angle_alpha   90.00
_cell.angle_beta   90.00
_cell.angle_gamma   90.00
#
_symmetry.space_group_name_H-M   'P 1'
#
loop_
_entity.id
_entity.type
_entity.pdbx_description
1 polymer ?
#
loop_
_entity_poly.entity_id
_entity_poly.type
_entity_poly.pdbx_seq_one_letter_code
_entity_poly.pdbx_strand_id
1 'polypeptide(L)' 'GAGKRNVAMLTILNELAKHRDEETGTFDLDAFKIVYVAPMKALVQEMVGNFTARLKVFGIKVGELTGDSQMTKQQIA' A
#
# COMPACT_ATOMS: atom_id res chain seq x y z
N GLY A 1 -20.68 5.71 -6.18
CA GLY A 1 -19.57 5.53 -5.23
C GLY A 1 -20.05 4.71 -4.04
N ALA A 2 -19.50 3.52 -3.84
CA ALA A 2 -19.95 2.55 -2.82
C ALA A 2 -18.89 2.30 -1.73
N GLY A 3 -18.05 3.29 -1.41
CA GLY A 3 -17.04 3.16 -0.34
C GLY A 3 -15.87 2.20 -0.59
N LYS A 4 -15.68 1.71 -1.82
CA LYS A 4 -14.67 0.70 -2.18
C LYS A 4 -13.24 1.04 -1.72
N ARG A 5 -12.87 2.32 -1.68
CA ARG A 5 -11.57 2.78 -1.19
C ARG A 5 -11.37 2.50 0.31
N ASN A 6 -12.44 2.61 1.10
CA ASN A 6 -12.38 2.34 2.53
C ASN A 6 -12.31 0.84 2.81
N VAL A 7 -13.02 0.03 2.04
CA VAL A 7 -12.91 -1.43 2.14
C VAL A 7 -11.46 -1.87 1.84
N ALA A 8 -10.86 -1.36 0.76
CA ALA A 8 -9.46 -1.64 0.45
C ALA A 8 -8.50 -1.17 1.57
N MET A 9 -8.76 -0.01 2.17
CA MET A 9 -7.96 0.46 3.32
C MET A 9 -8.07 -0.48 4.52
N LEU A 10 -9.26 -0.96 4.85
CA LEU A 10 -9.46 -1.89 5.96
C LEU A 10 -8.69 -3.20 5.73
N THR A 11 -8.69 -3.72 4.50
CA THR A 11 -7.90 -4.92 4.17
C THR A 11 -6.40 -4.68 4.27
N ILE A 12 -5.92 -3.49 3.90
CA ILE A 12 -4.51 -3.11 4.04
C ILE A 12 -4.11 -3.04 5.52
N LEU A 13 -4.92 -2.36 6.35
CA LEU A 13 -4.66 -2.22 7.78
C LEU A 13 -4.71 -3.56 8.51
N ASN A 14 -5.63 -4.45 8.11
CA ASN A 14 -5.70 -5.79 8.65
C ASN A 14 -4.44 -6.61 8.35
N GLU A 15 -3.89 -6.48 7.14
CA GLU A 15 -2.63 -7.15 6.80
C GLU A 15 -1.45 -6.56 7.58
N LEU A 16 -1.37 -5.22 7.65
CA LEU A 16 -0.35 -4.52 8.41
C LEU A 16 -0.34 -4.93 9.90
N ALA A 17 -1.52 -5.12 10.50
CA ALA A 17 -1.64 -5.50 11.90
C ALA A 17 -1.02 -6.87 12.23
N LYS A 18 -0.94 -7.79 11.24
CA LYS A 18 -0.32 -9.11 11.42
C LYS A 18 1.21 -9.06 11.51
N HIS A 19 1.81 -8.00 10.99
CA HIS A 19 3.26 -7.77 10.98
C HIS A 19 3.66 -6.68 11.97
N ARG A 20 2.79 -6.40 12.96
CA ARG A 20 3.07 -5.48 14.05
C ARG A 20 3.66 -6.25 15.23
N ASP A 21 4.80 -5.81 15.72
CA ASP A 21 5.36 -6.29 16.96
C ASP A 21 4.51 -5.78 18.15
N GLU A 22 4.02 -6.69 18.99
CA GLU A 22 3.08 -6.35 20.07
C GLU A 22 3.75 -5.52 21.19
N GLU A 23 5.03 -5.76 21.46
CA GLU A 23 5.77 -5.13 22.56
C GLU A 23 6.27 -3.73 22.20
N THR A 24 6.85 -3.58 21.01
CA THR A 24 7.47 -2.34 20.52
C THR A 24 6.50 -1.50 19.69
N GLY A 25 5.47 -2.12 19.13
CA GLY A 25 4.51 -1.47 18.24
C GLY A 25 5.05 -1.10 16.86
N THR A 26 6.27 -1.54 16.54
CA THR A 26 6.89 -1.36 15.23
C THR A 26 6.28 -2.33 14.21
N PHE A 27 6.35 -1.98 12.92
CA PHE A 27 5.85 -2.81 11.83
C PHE A 27 7.04 -3.35 11.03
N ASP A 28 7.06 -4.66 10.78
CA ASP A 28 7.98 -5.26 9.81
C ASP A 28 7.43 -5.04 8.40
N LEU A 29 7.92 -3.99 7.74
CA LEU A 29 7.47 -3.57 6.42
C LEU A 29 8.07 -4.40 5.27
N ASP A 30 9.09 -5.22 5.56
CA ASP A 30 9.75 -6.05 4.55
C ASP A 30 9.16 -7.47 4.53
N ALA A 31 8.45 -7.89 5.59
CA ALA A 31 7.74 -9.17 5.67
C ALA A 31 6.57 -9.33 4.69
N PHE A 32 6.03 -8.24 4.12
CA PHE A 32 4.85 -8.30 3.25
C PHE A 32 4.87 -7.26 2.12
N LYS A 33 4.11 -7.54 1.07
CA LYS A 33 3.83 -6.59 -0.03
C LYS A 33 2.34 -6.63 -0.34
N ILE A 34 1.77 -5.47 -0.72
CA ILE A 34 0.36 -5.37 -1.11
C ILE A 34 0.25 -4.84 -2.53
N VAL A 35 -0.53 -5.54 -3.37
CA VAL A 35 -0.79 -5.15 -4.76
C VAL A 35 -2.24 -4.74 -4.90
N TYR A 36 -2.46 -3.50 -5.38
CA TYR A 36 -3.79 -2.99 -5.70
C TYR A 36 -3.94 -2.85 -7.22
N VAL A 37 -4.85 -3.63 -7.81
CA VAL A 37 -5.09 -3.64 -9.26
C VAL A 37 -6.30 -2.79 -9.60
N ALA A 38 -6.15 -1.88 -10.57
CA ALA A 38 -7.22 -1.06 -11.11
C ALA A 38 -7.16 -1.00 -12.65
N PRO A 39 -8.30 -0.81 -13.33
CA PRO A 39 -8.39 -0.97 -14.79
C PRO A 39 -7.84 0.22 -15.60
N MET A 40 -7.65 1.39 -14.98
CA MET A 40 -7.23 2.60 -15.68
C MET A 40 -6.11 3.31 -14.93
N LYS A 41 -5.12 3.85 -15.66
CA LYS A 41 -3.99 4.59 -15.10
C LYS A 41 -4.41 5.76 -14.20
N ALA A 42 -5.43 6.53 -14.61
CA ALA A 42 -5.95 7.64 -13.81
C ALA A 42 -6.45 7.19 -12.42
N LEU A 43 -7.11 6.03 -12.35
CA LEU A 43 -7.57 5.46 -11.08
C LEU A 43 -6.39 4.96 -10.25
N VAL A 44 -5.37 4.37 -10.87
CA VAL A 44 -4.16 3.95 -10.15
C VAL A 44 -3.48 5.17 -9.51
N GLN A 45 -3.26 6.23 -10.27
CA GLN A 45 -2.65 7.48 -9.77
C GLN A 45 -3.45 8.09 -8.61
N GLU A 46 -4.77 8.15 -8.73
CA GLU A 46 -5.65 8.61 -7.66
C GLU A 46 -5.48 7.76 -6.39
N MET A 47 -5.42 6.44 -6.53
CA MET A 47 -5.28 5.51 -5.41
C MET A 47 -3.88 5.53 -4.81
N VAL A 48 -2.82 5.68 -5.61
CA VAL A 48 -1.44 5.88 -5.14
C VAL A 48 -1.38 7.14 -4.27
N GLY A 49 -1.93 8.26 -4.73
CA GLY A 49 -1.99 9.49 -3.94
C GLY A 49 -2.78 9.32 -2.64
N ASN A 50 -3.96 8.68 -2.70
CA ASN A 50 -4.80 8.42 -1.53
C ASN A 50 -4.11 7.53 -0.48
N PHE A 51 -3.55 6.40 -0.92
CA PHE A 51 -2.87 5.44 -0.06
C PHE A 51 -1.56 6.00 0.48
N THR A 52 -0.78 6.72 -0.32
CA THR A 52 0.44 7.40 0.16
C THR A 52 0.10 8.34 1.30
N ALA A 53 -0.89 9.21 1.14
CA ALA A 53 -1.27 10.17 2.17
C ALA A 53 -1.73 9.49 3.47
N ARG A 54 -2.50 8.40 3.36
CA ARG A 54 -3.09 7.71 4.51
C ARG A 54 -2.13 6.74 5.21
N LEU A 55 -1.22 6.12 4.46
CA LEU A 55 -0.31 5.09 4.98
C LEU A 55 1.06 5.66 5.39
N LYS A 56 1.35 6.92 5.06
CA LYS A 56 2.60 7.61 5.42
C LYS A 56 2.92 7.53 6.92
N VAL A 57 1.90 7.59 7.78
CA VAL A 57 2.07 7.50 9.25
C VAL A 57 2.61 6.16 9.71
N PHE A 58 2.46 5.10 8.91
CA PHE A 58 2.98 3.76 9.19
C PHE A 58 4.33 3.50 8.51
N GLY A 59 4.91 4.48 7.82
CA GLY A 59 6.17 4.32 7.09
C GLY A 59 6.07 3.54 5.77
N ILE A 60 4.87 3.15 5.36
CA ILE A 60 4.65 2.38 4.13
C ILE A 60 4.93 3.25 2.90
N LYS A 61 5.68 2.69 1.96
CA LYS A 61 5.91 3.28 0.64
C LYS A 61 4.90 2.72 -0.35
N VAL A 62 4.20 3.61 -1.04
CA VAL A 62 3.23 3.25 -2.09
C VAL A 62 3.76 3.76 -3.41
N GLY A 63 3.74 2.91 -4.44
CA GLY A 63 4.20 3.25 -5.78
C GLY A 63 3.25 2.74 -6.84
N GLU A 64 3.32 3.37 -8.02
CA GLU A 64 2.71 2.85 -9.22
C GLU A 64 3.66 1.83 -9.87
N LEU A 65 3.17 0.64 -10.20
CA LEU A 65 3.90 -0.33 -11.01
C LEU A 65 3.37 -0.28 -12.45
N THR A 66 4.12 0.34 -13.35
CA THR A 66 3.87 0.29 -14.81
C THR A 66 5.09 -0.23 -15.54
N GLY A 67 4.93 -0.65 -16.80
CA GLY A 67 6.06 -1.07 -17.63
C GLY A 67 7.16 -0.01 -17.79
N ASP A 68 6.81 1.29 -17.69
CA ASP A 68 7.73 2.41 -17.90
C ASP A 68 8.24 3.07 -16.61
N SER A 69 7.50 2.98 -15.51
CA SER A 69 7.95 3.36 -14.16
C SER A 69 8.03 2.11 -13.31
N GLN A 70 9.23 1.54 -13.24
CA GLN A 70 9.56 0.48 -12.31
C GLN A 70 9.83 1.12 -10.94
N MET A 71 9.08 0.70 -9.92
CA MET A 71 9.67 0.63 -8.58
C MET A 71 10.98 -0.17 -8.75
N THR A 72 12.11 0.37 -8.26
CA THR A 72 13.39 -0.30 -8.50
C THR A 72 13.28 -1.75 -8.00
N LYS A 73 13.96 -2.72 -8.63
CA LYS A 73 13.85 -4.13 -8.24
C LYS A 73 14.01 -4.37 -6.73
N GLN A 74 14.76 -3.51 -6.05
CA GLN A 74 14.94 -3.47 -4.59
C GLN A 74 13.69 -3.07 -3.78
N GLN A 75 12.73 -2.35 -4.35
CA GLN A 75 11.48 -1.98 -3.70
C GLN A 75 10.40 -3.07 -3.86
N ILE A 76 10.54 -3.90 -4.91
CA ILE A 76 9.63 -5.01 -5.21
C ILE A 76 10.07 -6.30 -4.51
N ALA A 77 11.37 -6.54 -4.41
CA ALA A 77 11.97 -7.66 -3.69
C ALA A 77 11.81 -7.54 -2.17
#